data_AF-A0A960Q7V1-F1
#
_entry.id   AF-A0A960Q7V1-F1
#
_cell.length_a   1.000
_cell.length_b   1.000
_cell.length_c   1.000
_cell.angle_alpha   90.00
_cell.angle_beta   90.00
_cell.angle_gamma   90.00
#
_symmetry.space_group_name_H-M   'P 1'
#
loop_
_entity.id
_entity.type
_entity.pdbx_description
1 polymer ?
#
loop_
_entity_poly.entity_id
_entity_poly.type
_entity_poly.pdbx_seq_one_letter_code
_entity_poly.pdbx_strand_id
1 'polypeptide(L)'
;MVFSVLFFCWAQDVQISQSGLIKKLDVRDASLIDLLRFLADRAEIQLVIDASVEDRQITIVLHNLSALEAIKTILRCEGLAWCWENTLGRVSNILEAPCSY
;
A
#
# COMPACT_ATOMS: atom_id res chain seq x y z
N MET A 1 -3.02 -46.93 -19.46
CA MET A 1 -2.12 -46.19 -18.55
C MET A 1 -2.72 -44.79 -18.37
N VAL A 2 -2.78 -44.31 -17.14
CA VAL A 2 -3.77 -43.38 -16.59
C VAL A 2 -3.43 -41.90 -16.87
N PHE A 3 -4.46 -41.10 -17.15
CA PHE A 3 -4.51 -39.63 -17.23
C PHE A 3 -3.92 -38.96 -15.98
N SER A 4 -3.11 -37.90 -16.13
CA SER A 4 -3.07 -36.84 -15.12
C SER A 4 -2.61 -35.51 -15.73
N VAL A 5 -3.60 -34.68 -16.04
CA VAL A 5 -3.53 -33.21 -15.99
C VAL A 5 -3.38 -32.81 -14.51
N LEU A 6 -3.16 -31.51 -14.23
CA LEU A 6 -3.07 -30.81 -12.93
C LEU A 6 -1.59 -30.56 -12.53
N PHE A 7 -1.14 -29.38 -12.11
CA PHE A 7 -1.81 -28.19 -11.62
C PHE A 7 -0.74 -27.08 -11.48
N PHE A 8 -1.11 -25.82 -11.77
CA PHE A 8 -0.72 -24.60 -11.03
C PHE A 8 0.77 -24.42 -10.64
N CYS A 9 1.41 -23.33 -11.05
CA CYS A 9 1.07 -22.02 -10.49
C CYS A 9 1.51 -20.94 -11.46
N TRP A 10 0.55 -20.26 -12.09
CA TRP A 10 0.80 -18.95 -12.66
C TRP A 10 1.05 -18.01 -11.49
N ALA A 11 2.31 -17.87 -11.08
CA ALA A 11 2.75 -16.67 -10.40
C ALA A 11 2.64 -15.55 -11.44
N GLN A 12 1.47 -14.92 -11.50
CA GLN A 12 1.33 -13.66 -12.22
C GLN A 12 2.25 -12.67 -11.49
N ASP A 13 3.38 -12.38 -12.10
CA ASP A 13 4.14 -11.17 -11.83
C ASP A 13 3.19 -10.00 -12.04
N VAL A 14 2.60 -9.52 -10.94
CA VAL A 14 1.93 -8.23 -10.92
C VAL A 14 3.01 -7.20 -11.21
N GLN A 15 3.06 -6.72 -12.45
CA GLN A 15 3.87 -5.60 -12.89
C GLN A 15 3.29 -4.34 -12.24
N ILE A 16 3.67 -4.06 -10.99
CA ILE A 16 3.36 -2.76 -10.39
C ILE A 16 4.20 -1.74 -11.16
N SER A 17 3.51 -0.91 -11.96
CA SER A 17 4.10 0.17 -12.74
C SER A 17 5.03 0.98 -11.84
N GLN A 18 6.29 1.16 -12.25
CA GLN A 18 7.26 1.95 -11.49
C GLN A 18 6.86 3.42 -11.55
N SER A 19 5.91 3.80 -10.70
CA SER A 19 5.47 5.17 -10.57
C SER A 19 6.61 6.03 -10.04
N GLY A 20 6.73 7.22 -10.64
CA GLY A 20 7.89 8.09 -10.63
C GLY A 20 8.54 8.30 -9.26
N LEU A 21 9.87 8.32 -9.28
CA LEU A 21 10.71 8.51 -8.10
C LEU A 21 10.45 9.89 -7.45
N ILE A 22 10.04 9.88 -6.18
CA ILE A 22 9.90 11.08 -5.37
C ILE A 22 11.30 11.52 -4.93
N LYS A 23 11.82 12.57 -5.57
CA LYS A 23 13.15 13.12 -5.23
C LYS A 23 13.20 13.68 -3.81
N LYS A 24 12.18 14.43 -3.41
CA LYS A 24 12.01 14.98 -2.06
C LYS A 24 10.54 15.27 -1.79
N LEU A 25 10.04 14.81 -0.66
CA LEU A 25 8.72 15.15 -0.11
C LEU A 25 8.92 15.52 1.36
N ASP A 26 8.59 16.75 1.72
CA ASP A 26 8.61 17.27 3.09
C ASP A 26 7.18 17.74 3.38
N VAL A 27 6.50 17.03 4.26
CA VAL A 27 5.11 17.29 4.62
C VAL A 27 5.04 17.41 6.14
N ARG A 28 4.42 18.48 6.61
CA ARG A 28 4.29 18.80 8.03
C ARG A 28 2.82 18.98 8.36
N ASP A 29 2.42 18.44 9.50
CA ASP A 29 1.06 18.54 10.06
C ASP A 29 -0.06 18.18 9.05
N ALA A 30 0.20 17.18 8.21
CA ALA A 30 -0.79 16.71 7.24
C ALA A 30 -1.59 15.53 7.78
N SER A 31 -2.85 15.44 7.34
CA SER A 31 -3.69 14.26 7.53
C SER A 31 -3.01 13.02 6.94
N LEU A 32 -2.91 11.96 7.75
CA LEU A 32 -2.42 10.65 7.33
C LEU A 32 -3.24 10.12 6.15
N ILE A 33 -4.57 10.25 6.23
CA ILE A 33 -5.47 9.77 5.20
C ILE A 33 -5.23 10.52 3.88
N ASP A 34 -5.13 11.85 3.93
CA ASP A 34 -4.89 12.66 2.73
C ASP A 34 -3.51 12.40 2.13
N LEU A 35 -2.49 12.20 2.97
CA LEU A 35 -1.16 11.83 2.50
C LEU A 35 -1.16 10.47 1.79
N LEU A 36 -1.82 9.46 2.36
CA LEU A 36 -1.92 8.13 1.76
C LEU A 36 -2.66 8.17 0.43
N ARG A 37 -3.76 8.94 0.34
CA ARG A 37 -4.49 9.18 -0.92
C ARG A 37 -3.60 9.86 -1.96
N PHE A 38 -2.90 10.92 -1.57
CA PHE A 38 -1.98 11.63 -2.47
C PHE A 38 -0.89 10.70 -3.02
N LEU A 39 -0.31 9.84 -2.18
CA LEU A 39 0.70 8.88 -2.61
C LEU A 39 0.10 7.76 -3.47
N ALA A 40 -1.12 7.33 -3.19
CA ALA A 40 -1.81 6.32 -3.98
C ALA A 40 -2.14 6.84 -5.39
N ASP A 41 -2.63 8.07 -5.50
CA ASP A 41 -2.88 8.76 -6.77
C ASP A 41 -1.59 8.88 -7.58
N ARG A 42 -0.49 9.24 -6.92
CA ARG A 42 0.84 9.26 -7.56
C ARG A 42 1.24 7.88 -8.04
N ALA A 43 1.02 6.84 -7.22
CA ALA A 43 1.36 5.47 -7.53
C ALA A 43 0.43 4.81 -8.58
N GLU A 44 -0.65 5.49 -8.98
CA GLU A 44 -1.72 4.95 -9.85
C GLU A 44 -2.33 3.66 -9.27
N ILE A 45 -2.47 3.59 -7.94
CA ILE A 45 -3.07 2.43 -7.25
C ILE A 45 -4.43 2.78 -6.64
N GLN A 46 -5.35 1.82 -6.67
CA GLN A 46 -6.60 1.94 -5.94
C GLN A 46 -6.35 1.66 -4.45
N LEU A 47 -6.64 2.63 -3.59
CA LEU A 47 -6.42 2.53 -2.15
C LEU A 47 -7.75 2.55 -1.40
N VAL A 48 -7.96 1.55 -0.54
CA VAL A 48 -9.07 1.50 0.42
C VAL A 48 -8.49 1.63 1.83
N ILE A 49 -8.93 2.64 2.55
CA ILE A 49 -8.57 2.86 3.95
C ILE A 49 -9.76 2.41 4.79
N ASP A 50 -9.53 1.47 5.70
CA ASP A 50 -10.57 0.99 6.59
C ASP A 50 -11.04 2.10 7.54
N ALA A 51 -12.31 2.05 7.94
CA ALA A 51 -12.87 3.00 8.90
C ALA A 51 -12.22 2.88 10.29
N SER A 52 -11.58 1.75 10.59
CA SER A 52 -10.79 1.56 11.81
C SER A 52 -9.49 2.38 11.86
N VAL A 53 -9.07 2.96 10.72
CA VAL A 53 -7.88 3.81 10.65
C VAL A 53 -8.24 5.23 11.06
N GLU A 54 -7.81 5.63 12.25
CA GLU A 54 -7.99 6.99 12.73
C GLU A 54 -7.14 7.98 11.92
N ASP A 55 -7.75 9.10 11.52
CA ASP A 55 -7.01 10.20 10.92
C ASP A 55 -6.20 10.96 11.97
N ARG A 56 -4.91 11.16 11.69
CA ARG A 56 -3.97 11.82 12.59
C ARG A 56 -3.01 12.69 11.78
N GLN A 57 -2.53 13.75 12.43
CA GLN A 57 -1.53 14.62 11.84
C GLN A 57 -0.15 13.97 11.92
N ILE A 58 0.50 13.84 10.78
CA ILE A 58 1.85 13.29 10.69
C ILE A 58 2.79 14.26 9.98
N THR A 59 4.04 14.19 10.39
CA THR A 59 5.15 14.92 9.76
C THR A 59 6.13 13.89 9.22
N ILE A 60 6.36 13.92 7.91
CA ILE A 60 7.22 12.98 7.22
C ILE A 60 8.14 13.69 6.24
N VAL A 61 9.37 13.19 6.19
CA VAL A 61 10.38 13.66 5.23
C VAL A 61 10.90 12.44 4.50
N LEU A 62 10.62 12.37 3.19
CA LEU A 62 10.97 11.27 2.32
C LEU A 62 11.90 11.75 1.21
N HIS A 63 12.92 10.96 0.92
CA HIS A 63 13.95 11.26 -0.06
C HIS A 63 14.23 10.06 -0.96
N ASN A 64 14.20 10.27 -2.27
CA ASN A 64 14.53 9.25 -3.28
C ASN A 64 13.79 7.91 -3.08
N LEU A 65 12.48 7.96 -2.89
CA LEU A 65 11.62 6.77 -2.76
C LEU A 65 10.55 6.76 -3.83
N SER A 66 10.13 5.57 -4.28
CA SER A 66 8.91 5.46 -5.08
C SER A 66 7.68 5.75 -4.21
N ALA A 67 6.57 6.16 -4.84
CA ALA A 67 5.32 6.42 -4.12
C ALA A 67 4.83 5.18 -3.35
N LEU A 68 5.01 3.97 -3.91
CA LEU A 68 4.66 2.72 -3.24
C LEU A 68 5.54 2.44 -2.01
N GLU A 69 6.86 2.66 -2.11
CA GLU A 69 7.77 2.49 -0.97
C GLU A 69 7.51 3.52 0.13
N ALA A 70 7.14 4.75 -0.26
CA ALA A 70 6.71 5.79 0.67
C ALA A 70 5.50 5.32 1.48
N ILE A 71 4.46 4.80 0.81
CA ILE A 71 3.26 4.25 1.47
C ILE A 71 3.65 3.14 2.45
N LYS A 72 4.41 2.14 2.00
CA LYS A 72 4.83 1.01 2.85
C LYS A 72 5.62 1.48 4.08
N THR A 73 6.45 2.50 3.92
CA THR A 73 7.24 3.08 5.02
C THR A 73 6.34 3.77 6.04
N ILE A 74 5.40 4.61 5.57
CA ILE A 74 4.45 5.33 6.43
C ILE A 74 3.61 4.33 7.22
N LEU A 75 3.04 3.32 6.55
CA LEU A 75 2.21 2.31 7.21
C LEU A 75 2.98 1.55 8.30
N ARG A 76 4.25 1.23 8.05
CA ARG A 76 5.11 0.57 9.03
C ARG A 76 5.38 1.46 10.25
N CYS A 77 5.64 2.75 10.06
CA CYS A 77 5.85 3.70 11.15
C CYS A 77 4.59 3.89 12.00
N GLU A 78 3.44 3.91 11.35
CA GLU A 78 2.15 4.17 11.98
C GLU A 78 1.51 2.90 12.59
N GLY A 79 2.14 1.73 12.44
CA GLY A 79 1.64 0.46 12.96
C GLY A 79 0.40 -0.05 12.21
N LEU A 80 0.27 0.30 10.93
CA LEU A 80 -0.84 -0.10 10.08
C LEU A 80 -0.46 -1.30 9.22
N ALA A 81 -1.44 -2.14 8.94
CA ALA A 81 -1.32 -3.27 8.05
C ALA A 81 -1.63 -2.87 6.60
N TRP A 82 -0.95 -3.53 5.67
CA TRP A 82 -1.15 -3.41 4.23
C TRP A 82 -1.47 -4.78 3.64
N CYS A 83 -2.61 -4.92 2.97
CA CYS A 83 -2.97 -6.11 2.20
C CYS A 83 -3.20 -5.72 0.73
N TRP A 84 -2.70 -6.53 -0.20
CA TRP A 84 -2.91 -6.34 -1.63
C TRP A 84 -3.91 -7.38 -2.13
N GLU A 85 -5.05 -6.95 -2.66
CA GLU A 85 -6.10 -7.83 -3.14
C GLU A 85 -6.42 -7.53 -4.61
N ASN A 86 -6.08 -8.45 -5.51
CA ASN A 86 -6.35 -8.43 -6.95
C ASN A 86 -5.78 -7.21 -7.73
N THR A 87 -6.14 -5.99 -7.34
CA THR A 87 -5.66 -4.69 -7.86
C THR A 87 -5.79 -3.53 -6.86
N LEU A 88 -6.28 -3.79 -5.64
CA LEU A 88 -6.51 -2.77 -4.61
C LEU A 88 -5.55 -2.96 -3.43
N GLY A 89 -5.03 -1.85 -2.91
CA GLY A 89 -4.33 -1.80 -1.63
C GLY A 89 -5.33 -1.50 -0.53
N ARG A 90 -5.43 -2.38 0.47
CA ARG A 90 -6.22 -2.16 1.68
C ARG A 90 -5.30 -1.80 2.84
N VAL A 91 -5.66 -0.74 3.57
CA VAL A 91 -5.00 -0.31 4.81
C VAL A 91 -5.95 -0.57 5.97
N SER A 92 -5.49 -1.33 6.96
CA SER A 92 -6.24 -1.62 8.19
C SER A 92 -5.33 -1.49 9.41
N ASN A 93 -5.92 -1.51 10.60
CA ASN A 93 -5.14 -1.61 11.83
C ASN A 93 -4.45 -2.99 11.90
N ILE A 94 -3.21 -3.06 12.41
CA ILE A 94 -2.48 -4.33 12.56
C ILE A 94 -3.19 -5.34 13.49
N LEU A 95 -4.10 -4.86 14.33
CA LEU A 95 -4.92 -5.69 15.22
C LEU A 95 -6.07 -6.40 14.50
N GLU A 96 -6.49 -5.89 13.34
CA GLU A 96 -7.49 -6.51 12.48
C GLU A 96 -6.75 -7.34 11.43
N ALA A 97 -7.04 -8.64 11.37
CA ALA A 97 -6.30 -9.57 10.52
C ALA A 97 -6.20 -9.02 9.07
N PRO A 98 -4.97 -8.86 8.53
CA PRO A 98 -4.74 -8.09 7.31
C PRO A 98 -5.47 -8.67 6.10
N CYS A 99 -5.70 -9.97 6.10
CA CYS A 99 -6.40 -10.66 5.02
C CYS A 99 -7.14 -11.88 5.63
N SER A 100 -8.29 -11.66 6.29
CA SER A 100 -9.20 -12.75 6.66
C SER A 100 -10.45 -12.68 5.79
N TYR A 101 -10.54 -13.60 4.83
CA TYR A 101 -11.80 -14.00 4.19
C TYR A 101 -12.51 -15.04 5.06
#